data_AF-A0A9P1G5Z0-F1
#
_entry.id   AF-A0A9P1G5Z0-F1
#
_cell.length_a   1.000
_cell.length_b   1.000
_cell.length_c   1.000
_cell.angle_alpha   90.00
_cell.angle_beta   90.00
_cell.angle_gamma   90.00
#
_symmetry.space_group_name_H-M   'P 1'
#
loop_
_entity.id
_entity.type
_entity.pdbx_description
1 polymer ?
#
loop_
_entity_poly.entity_id
_entity_poly.type
_entity_poly.pdbx_seq_one_letter_code
_entity_poly.pdbx_strand_id
1 'polypeptide(L)'
;MSTNWADYLNLVYSVPFWEAEFEKLTTVVQPYLHEPEVGDKFKQVQEMMDVFYQCEDVRDHLNELAELATRASGFMGTGFAAEEKVENMDEHAKSAAESYDKILEKHPDFKPKIEQTIGHGLAILRQKHKFKFQSMHRYFY
;
A
#
# COMPACT_ATOMS: atom_id res chain seq x y z
N MET A 1 -20.21 1.85 1.29
CA MET A 1 -19.20 1.23 0.42
C MET A 1 -17.88 1.27 1.16
N SER A 2 -17.39 0.14 1.67
CA SER A 2 -16.02 0.05 2.19
C SER A 2 -15.08 -0.20 1.02
N THR A 3 -14.19 0.74 0.70
CA THR A 3 -13.21 0.57 -0.37
C THR A 3 -12.30 -0.62 -0.06
N ASN A 4 -12.12 -1.49 -1.05
CA ASN A 4 -11.20 -2.62 -0.95
C ASN A 4 -9.78 -2.12 -1.20
N TRP A 5 -9.00 -1.98 -0.14
CA TRP A 5 -7.60 -1.55 -0.25
C TRP A 5 -6.66 -2.71 -0.61
N ALA A 6 -7.11 -3.97 -0.53
CA ALA A 6 -6.28 -5.13 -0.88
C ALA A 6 -6.10 -5.30 -2.40
N ASP A 7 -7.05 -4.77 -3.18
CA ASP A 7 -6.99 -4.77 -4.63
C ASP A 7 -6.17 -3.58 -5.11
N TYR A 8 -5.00 -3.88 -5.66
CA TYR A 8 -4.06 -2.89 -6.18
C TYR A 8 -4.67 -1.96 -7.23
N LEU A 9 -5.39 -2.52 -8.20
CA LEU A 9 -5.94 -1.74 -9.31
C LEU A 9 -6.96 -0.74 -8.79
N ASN A 10 -7.85 -1.21 -7.91
CA ASN A 10 -8.82 -0.36 -7.24
C ASN A 10 -8.15 0.67 -6.31
N LEU A 11 -7.06 0.31 -5.63
CA LEU A 11 -6.31 1.21 -4.75
C LEU A 11 -5.77 2.41 -5.53
N VAL A 12 -4.96 2.15 -6.58
CA VAL A 12 -4.31 3.20 -7.38
C VAL A 12 -5.32 4.00 -8.19
N TYR A 13 -6.25 3.35 -8.89
CA TYR A 13 -7.19 4.07 -9.75
C TYR A 13 -8.21 4.91 -9.00
N SER A 14 -8.42 4.63 -7.71
CA SER A 14 -9.31 5.44 -6.90
C SER A 14 -8.62 6.64 -6.27
N VAL A 15 -7.27 6.76 -6.31
CA VAL A 15 -6.53 7.89 -5.71
C VAL A 15 -7.09 9.25 -6.19
N PRO A 16 -7.25 9.52 -7.50
CA PRO A 16 -7.72 10.83 -7.96
C PRO A 16 -9.16 11.12 -7.51
N PHE A 17 -9.98 10.08 -7.38
CA PHE A 17 -11.35 10.21 -6.89
C PHE A 17 -11.35 10.59 -5.40
N TRP A 18 -10.57 9.89 -4.57
CA TRP A 18 -10.49 10.18 -3.14
C TRP A 18 -9.87 11.55 -2.86
N GLU A 19 -8.86 11.96 -3.64
CA GLU A 19 -8.28 13.30 -3.60
C GLU A 19 -9.31 14.39 -3.87
N ALA A 20 -10.08 14.25 -4.95
CA ALA A 20 -11.12 15.22 -5.30
C ALA A 20 -12.21 15.30 -4.22
N GLU A 21 -12.63 14.18 -3.64
CA GLU A 21 -13.62 14.17 -2.55
C GLU A 21 -13.04 14.75 -1.26
N PHE A 22 -11.77 14.49 -0.95
CA PHE A 22 -11.09 15.06 0.21
C PHE A 22 -10.91 16.58 0.09
N GLU A 23 -10.56 17.10 -1.09
CA GLU A 23 -10.47 18.53 -1.37
C GLU A 23 -11.84 19.23 -1.20
N LYS A 24 -12.91 18.62 -1.75
CA LYS A 24 -14.28 19.12 -1.57
C LYS A 24 -14.65 19.16 -0.09
N LEU A 25 -14.41 18.07 0.64
CA LEU A 25 -14.72 17.98 2.06
C LEU A 25 -13.93 19.01 2.88
N THR A 26 -12.64 19.19 2.58
CA THR A 26 -11.78 20.19 3.22
C THR A 26 -12.37 21.60 3.04
N THR A 27 -12.81 21.92 1.83
CA THR A 27 -13.46 23.20 1.54
C THR A 27 -14.75 23.40 2.34
N VAL A 28 -15.59 22.36 2.42
CA VAL A 28 -16.87 22.40 3.13
C VAL A 28 -16.69 22.50 4.65
N VAL A 29 -15.66 21.85 5.20
CA VAL A 29 -15.45 21.78 6.65
C VAL A 29 -14.76 23.04 7.19
N GLN A 30 -14.02 23.77 6.35
CA GLN A 30 -13.21 24.94 6.73
C GLN A 30 -13.92 25.92 7.68
N PRO A 31 -15.17 26.38 7.45
CA PRO A 31 -15.83 27.33 8.35
C PRO A 31 -16.22 26.71 9.71
N TYR A 32 -16.31 25.38 9.80
CA TYR A 32 -16.77 24.64 10.99
C TYR A 32 -15.63 24.05 11.83
N LEU A 33 -14.36 24.22 11.42
CA LEU A 33 -13.21 23.66 12.15
C LEU A 33 -13.05 24.17 13.59
N HIS A 34 -13.66 25.30 13.91
CA HIS A 34 -13.70 25.84 15.28
C HIS A 34 -14.65 25.06 16.20
N GLU A 35 -15.59 24.29 15.64
CA GLU A 35 -16.47 23.41 16.39
C GLU A 35 -15.69 22.11 16.73
N PRO A 36 -15.51 21.78 18.03
CA PRO A 36 -14.65 20.67 18.45
C PRO A 36 -15.02 19.32 17.81
N GLU A 37 -16.32 19.01 17.73
CA GLU A 37 -16.80 17.75 17.17
C GLU A 37 -16.48 17.60 15.67
N VAL A 38 -16.54 18.70 14.93
CA VAL A 38 -16.25 18.71 13.49
C VAL A 38 -14.74 18.64 13.28
N GLY A 39 -13.97 19.44 14.02
CA GLY A 39 -12.51 19.43 13.96
C GLY A 39 -11.92 18.06 14.28
N ASP A 40 -12.41 17.38 15.32
CA ASP A 40 -11.89 16.08 15.72
C ASP A 40 -12.24 14.97 14.72
N LYS A 41 -13.45 15.00 14.14
CA LYS A 41 -13.79 14.08 13.04
C LYS A 41 -12.95 14.34 11.79
N PHE A 42 -12.70 15.61 11.46
CA PHE A 42 -11.91 15.94 10.29
C PHE A 42 -10.46 15.47 10.43
N LYS A 43 -9.85 15.60 11.61
CA LYS A 43 -8.51 15.03 11.89
C LYS A 43 -8.45 13.51 11.60
N GLN A 44 -9.50 12.76 11.96
CA GLN A 44 -9.56 11.32 11.65
C GLN A 44 -9.60 11.06 10.15
N VAL A 45 -10.31 11.90 9.38
CA VAL A 45 -10.33 11.81 7.91
C VAL A 45 -8.96 12.14 7.32
N GLN A 46 -8.29 13.17 7.83
CA GLN A 46 -6.94 13.53 7.40
C GLN A 46 -5.96 12.38 7.66
N GLU A 47 -5.99 11.80 8.87
CA GLU A 47 -5.16 10.64 9.19
C GLU A 47 -5.46 9.44 8.29
N MET A 48 -6.75 9.17 8.02
CA MET A 48 -7.13 8.10 7.09
C MET A 48 -6.57 8.31 5.68
N MET A 49 -6.59 9.55 5.17
CA MET A 49 -6.00 9.89 3.86
C MET A 49 -4.47 9.76 3.89
N ASP A 50 -3.81 10.24 4.95
CA ASP A 50 -2.36 10.10 5.12
C ASP A 50 -1.94 8.62 5.14
N VAL A 51 -2.69 7.76 5.83
CA VAL A 51 -2.43 6.31 5.86
C VAL A 51 -2.69 5.69 4.50
N PHE A 52 -3.76 6.11 3.81
CA PHE A 52 -4.09 5.64 2.47
C PHE A 52 -2.95 5.92 1.47
N TYR A 53 -2.42 7.14 1.43
CA TYR A 53 -1.30 7.49 0.54
C TYR A 53 -0.05 6.66 0.83
N GLN A 54 0.32 6.52 2.12
CA GLN A 54 1.47 5.68 2.50
C GLN A 54 1.27 4.21 2.12
N CYS A 55 0.04 3.70 2.23
CA CYS A 55 -0.28 2.33 1.84
C CYS A 55 -0.23 2.14 0.33
N GLU A 56 -0.72 3.13 -0.42
CA GLU A 56 -0.78 3.10 -1.88
C GLU A 56 0.62 3.14 -2.49
N ASP A 57 1.47 4.07 -2.06
CA ASP A 57 2.86 4.21 -2.53
C ASP A 57 3.67 2.92 -2.32
N VAL A 58 3.65 2.35 -1.11
CA VAL A 58 4.35 1.10 -0.83
C VAL A 58 3.76 -0.06 -1.61
N ARG A 59 2.43 -0.09 -1.79
CA ARG A 59 1.78 -1.16 -2.54
C ARG A 59 2.08 -1.06 -4.03
N ASP A 60 2.13 0.13 -4.60
CA ASP A 60 2.49 0.36 -6.00
C ASP A 60 3.90 -0.13 -6.28
N HIS A 61 4.88 0.31 -5.47
CA HIS A 61 6.27 -0.16 -5.54
C HIS A 61 6.37 -1.70 -5.48
N LEU A 62 5.63 -2.36 -4.58
CA LEU A 62 5.61 -3.82 -4.49
C LEU A 62 5.05 -4.50 -5.76
N ASN A 63 4.07 -3.89 -6.42
CA ASN A 63 3.51 -4.42 -7.65
C ASN A 63 4.44 -4.18 -8.85
N GLU A 64 5.11 -3.03 -8.91
CA GLU A 64 6.15 -2.79 -9.92
C GLU A 64 7.27 -3.84 -9.83
N LEU A 65 7.76 -4.15 -8.62
CA LEU A 65 8.74 -5.22 -8.42
C LEU A 65 8.22 -6.59 -8.85
N ALA A 66 6.95 -6.88 -8.55
CA ALA A 66 6.32 -8.14 -8.92
C ALA A 66 6.14 -8.28 -10.45
N GLU A 67 5.83 -7.18 -11.13
CA GLU A 67 5.77 -7.09 -12.59
C GLU A 67 7.15 -7.28 -13.23
N LEU A 68 8.16 -6.56 -12.74
CA LEU A 68 9.56 -6.72 -13.20
C LEU A 68 10.06 -8.16 -13.00
N ALA A 69 9.77 -8.78 -11.86
CA ALA A 69 10.09 -10.19 -11.62
C ALA A 69 9.37 -11.13 -12.60
N THR A 70 8.15 -10.79 -13.00
CA THR A 70 7.39 -11.56 -14.00
C THR A 70 8.02 -11.44 -15.38
N ARG A 71 8.37 -10.23 -15.81
CA ARG A 71 9.04 -9.97 -17.09
C ARG A 71 10.41 -10.65 -17.18
N ALA A 72 11.17 -10.61 -16.09
CA ALA A 72 12.47 -11.27 -15.99
C ALA A 72 12.38 -12.81 -16.02
N SER A 73 11.20 -13.39 -15.80
CA SER A 73 10.98 -14.84 -15.91
C SER A 73 10.70 -15.31 -17.35
N GLY A 74 10.45 -14.38 -18.27
CA GLY A 74 10.04 -14.68 -19.64
C GLY A 74 8.62 -15.27 -19.74
N PHE A 75 8.20 -15.59 -20.97
CA PHE A 75 6.85 -16.07 -21.23
C PHE A 75 6.53 -17.31 -20.39
N MET A 76 5.52 -17.23 -19.52
CA MET A 76 5.11 -18.31 -18.62
C MET A 76 6.26 -18.89 -17.75
N GLY A 77 7.29 -18.11 -17.44
CA GLY A 77 8.43 -18.56 -16.66
C GLY A 77 9.43 -19.45 -17.42
N THR A 78 9.32 -19.53 -18.75
CA THR A 78 10.18 -20.38 -19.59
C THR A 78 11.54 -19.75 -19.92
N GLY A 79 11.75 -18.48 -19.58
CA GLY A 79 12.93 -17.71 -19.99
C GLY A 79 12.88 -17.21 -21.44
N PHE A 80 11.87 -17.60 -22.25
CA PHE A 80 11.70 -17.05 -23.59
C PHE A 80 11.31 -15.57 -23.52
N ALA A 81 12.04 -14.71 -24.24
CA ALA A 81 11.89 -13.25 -24.21
C ALA A 81 11.96 -12.64 -22.79
N ALA A 82 12.80 -13.22 -21.92
CA ALA A 82 13.03 -12.68 -20.59
C ALA A 82 13.77 -11.33 -20.63
N GLU A 83 13.30 -10.38 -19.82
CA GLU A 83 13.99 -9.12 -19.57
C GLU A 83 15.07 -9.27 -18.49
N GLU A 84 15.81 -8.18 -18.23
CA GLU A 84 16.85 -8.14 -17.19
C GLU A 84 16.25 -8.33 -15.78
N LYS A 85 17.03 -8.95 -14.90
CA LYS A 85 16.63 -9.17 -13.51
C LYS A 85 16.90 -7.91 -12.67
N VAL A 86 16.03 -7.68 -11.69
CA VAL A 86 16.27 -6.69 -10.64
C VAL A 86 17.37 -7.22 -9.71
N GLU A 87 18.56 -6.64 -9.78
CA GLU A 87 19.73 -7.13 -9.03
C GLU A 87 19.63 -6.87 -7.51
N ASN A 88 18.93 -5.81 -7.12
CA ASN A 88 18.81 -5.34 -5.73
C ASN A 88 17.42 -5.65 -5.11
N MET A 89 16.77 -6.73 -5.55
CA MET A 89 15.43 -7.12 -5.05
C MET A 89 15.37 -7.28 -3.52
N ASP A 90 16.44 -7.79 -2.90
CA ASP A 90 16.52 -7.94 -1.45
C ASP A 90 16.49 -6.60 -0.71
N GLU A 91 17.11 -5.56 -1.27
CA GLU A 91 17.13 -4.22 -0.69
C GLU A 91 15.74 -3.57 -0.77
N HIS A 92 15.08 -3.71 -1.92
CA HIS A 92 13.72 -3.22 -2.10
C HIS A 92 12.71 -3.95 -1.19
N ALA A 93 12.80 -5.27 -1.08
CA ALA A 93 11.93 -6.06 -0.21
C ALA A 93 12.14 -5.69 1.27
N LYS A 94 13.39 -5.47 1.68
CA LYS A 94 13.73 -5.00 3.02
C LYS A 94 13.15 -3.60 3.28
N SER A 95 13.35 -2.66 2.36
CA SER A 95 12.83 -1.29 2.47
C SER A 95 11.30 -1.28 2.61
N ALA A 96 10.59 -2.04 1.78
CA ALA A 96 9.13 -2.15 1.86
C ALA A 96 8.65 -2.80 3.17
N ALA A 97 9.37 -3.82 3.67
CA ALA A 97 9.08 -4.42 4.97
C ALA A 97 9.31 -3.45 6.14
N GLU A 98 10.35 -2.63 6.09
CA GLU A 98 10.60 -1.59 7.10
C GLU A 98 9.53 -0.49 7.05
N SER A 99 9.08 -0.09 5.86
CA SER A 99 7.97 0.86 5.71
C SER A 99 6.67 0.30 6.28
N TYR A 100 6.37 -0.98 6.02
CA TYR A 100 5.22 -1.68 6.62
C TYR A 100 5.25 -1.61 8.16
N ASP A 101 6.38 -1.96 8.77
CA ASP A 101 6.53 -1.96 10.23
C ASP A 101 6.38 -0.53 10.81
N LYS A 102 6.97 0.48 10.14
CA LYS A 102 6.86 1.90 10.55
C LYS A 102 5.42 2.42 10.46
N ILE A 103 4.70 2.10 9.38
CA ILE A 103 3.31 2.57 9.20
C ILE A 103 2.40 1.90 10.24
N LEU A 104 2.62 0.62 10.55
CA LEU A 104 1.89 -0.08 11.61
C LEU A 104 2.13 0.51 13.00
N GLU A 105 3.37 0.88 13.30
CA GLU A 105 3.73 1.51 14.57
C GLU A 105 3.09 2.90 14.70
N LYS A 106 3.13 3.69 13.62
CA LYS A 106 2.61 5.06 13.59
C LYS A 106 1.08 5.12 13.62
N HIS A 107 0.41 4.18 12.97
CA HIS A 107 -1.04 4.18 12.76
C HIS A 107 -1.68 2.84 13.18
N PRO A 108 -1.61 2.46 14.47
CA PRO A 108 -2.05 1.14 14.94
C PRO A 108 -3.54 0.88 14.74
N ASP A 109 -4.37 1.93 14.78
CA ASP A 109 -5.82 1.83 14.58
C ASP A 109 -6.20 1.44 13.15
N PHE A 110 -5.30 1.70 12.19
CA PHE A 110 -5.47 1.35 10.78
C PHE A 110 -4.83 0.00 10.43
N LYS A 111 -4.35 -0.76 11.41
CA LYS A 111 -3.69 -2.06 11.20
C LYS A 111 -4.41 -2.99 10.22
N PRO A 112 -5.74 -3.22 10.31
CA PRO A 112 -6.41 -4.12 9.37
C PRO A 112 -6.28 -3.69 7.90
N LYS A 113 -6.24 -2.37 7.64
CA LYS A 113 -6.09 -1.81 6.31
C LYS A 113 -4.65 -1.90 5.81
N ILE A 114 -3.69 -1.60 6.68
CA ILE A 114 -2.25 -1.70 6.38
C ILE A 114 -1.83 -3.15 6.09
N GLU A 115 -2.38 -4.11 6.86
CA GLU A 115 -2.16 -5.54 6.62
C GLU A 115 -2.79 -6.01 5.31
N GLN A 116 -4.00 -5.53 4.98
CA GLN A 116 -4.69 -5.83 3.72
C GLN A 116 -3.95 -5.29 2.49
N THR A 117 -3.28 -4.13 2.59
CA THR A 117 -2.56 -3.50 1.49
C THR A 117 -1.12 -4.02 1.39
N ILE A 118 -0.27 -3.55 2.29
CA ILE A 118 1.18 -3.72 2.24
C ILE A 118 1.54 -5.14 2.67
N GLY A 119 0.94 -5.62 3.75
CA GLY A 119 1.22 -6.97 4.25
C GLY A 119 0.90 -8.06 3.23
N HIS A 120 -0.27 -7.96 2.59
CA HIS A 120 -0.63 -8.82 1.46
C HIS A 120 0.32 -8.63 0.26
N GLY A 121 0.69 -7.39 -0.06
CA GLY A 121 1.63 -7.09 -1.16
C GLY A 121 3.00 -7.76 -0.95
N LEU A 122 3.54 -7.70 0.27
CA LEU A 122 4.77 -8.39 0.65
C LEU A 122 4.64 -9.90 0.51
N ALA A 123 3.48 -10.46 0.86
CA ALA A 123 3.21 -11.89 0.68
C ALA A 123 3.20 -12.29 -0.79
N ILE A 124 2.59 -11.49 -1.68
CA ILE A 124 2.59 -11.70 -3.14
C ILE A 124 4.03 -11.63 -3.68
N LEU A 125 4.79 -10.59 -3.33
CA LEU A 125 6.18 -10.47 -3.77
C LEU A 125 7.00 -11.69 -3.32
N ARG A 126 6.73 -12.22 -2.12
CA ARG A 126 7.40 -13.40 -1.57
C ARG A 126 7.13 -14.70 -2.34
N GLN A 127 6.05 -14.76 -3.12
CA GLN A 127 5.80 -15.87 -4.03
C GLN A 127 6.79 -15.86 -5.21
N LYS A 128 7.26 -14.68 -5.62
CA LYS A 128 8.21 -14.49 -6.74
C LYS A 128 9.68 -14.45 -6.29
N HIS A 129 9.98 -13.83 -5.15
CA HIS A 129 11.34 -13.73 -4.59
C HIS A 129 11.34 -14.06 -3.10
N LYS A 130 12.23 -14.94 -2.63
CA LYS A 130 12.20 -15.39 -1.23
C LYS A 130 12.93 -14.42 -0.30
N PHE A 131 12.19 -13.77 0.59
CA PHE A 131 12.72 -12.95 1.68
C PHE A 131 11.96 -13.18 3.00
N LYS A 132 12.43 -12.56 4.08
CA LYS A 132 11.84 -12.62 5.43
C LYS A 132 11.41 -11.23 5.88
N PHE A 133 10.28 -11.15 6.59
CA PHE A 133 9.80 -9.95 7.28
C PHE A 133 9.06 -10.35 8.55
N GLN A 134 8.94 -9.47 9.55
CA GLN A 134 8.50 -9.85 10.90
C GLN A 134 7.12 -10.53 10.93
N SER A 135 6.16 -9.98 10.20
CA SER A 135 4.78 -10.47 10.18
C SER A 135 4.53 -11.57 9.13
N MET A 136 5.57 -12.18 8.55
CA MET A 136 5.42 -13.13 7.44
C MET A 136 4.54 -14.34 7.77
N HIS A 137 4.54 -14.79 9.03
CA HIS A 137 3.71 -15.91 9.50
C HIS A 137 2.21 -15.57 9.56
N ARG A 138 1.80 -14.32 9.36
CA ARG A 138 0.37 -13.98 9.24
C ARG A 138 -0.19 -14.28 7.86
N TYR A 139 0.69 -14.44 6.88
CA TYR A 139 0.34 -14.62 5.47
C TYR A 139 0.77 -16.03 5.03
N PHE A 140 0.05 -17.05 5.48
CA PHE A 140 0.26 -18.44 5.06
C PHE A 140 -0.65 -18.77 3.86
N TYR A 141 -0.04 -18.81 2.68
CA TYR A 141 -0.53 -19.51 1.48
C TYR A 141 0.67 -20.05 0.70
#